data_AF-A0A3C0ZVU5-F1
#
_entry.id   AF-A0A3C0ZVU5-F1
#
_cell.length_a   1.000
_cell.length_b   1.000
_cell.length_c   1.000
_cell.angle_alpha   90.00
_cell.angle_beta   90.00
_cell.angle_gamma   90.00
#
_symmetry.space_group_name_H-M   'P 1'
#
loop_
_entity.id
_entity.type
_entity.pdbx_description
1 polymer ?
#
loop_
_entity_poly.entity_id
_entity_poly.type
_entity_poly.pdbx_seq_one_letter_code
_entity_poly.pdbx_strand_id
1 'polypeptide(L)' 'MARRKIIAGNWKMNKTPSEAKALVELLAPLVKNDDVDVVYCVPAIDIVPVAEAVKG' A
#
# COMPACT_ATOMS: atom_id res chain seq x y z
N MET A 1 -14.03 5.52 -22.89
CA MET A 1 -13.15 6.03 -21.81
C MET A 1 -11.91 5.16 -21.71
N ALA A 2 -10.74 5.73 -21.42
CA ALA A 2 -9.56 4.94 -21.10
C ALA A 2 -9.73 4.28 -19.72
N ARG A 3 -9.25 3.04 -19.55
CA ARG A 3 -9.23 2.39 -18.24
C ARG A 3 -8.26 3.15 -17.32
N ARG A 4 -8.65 3.29 -16.05
CA ARG A 4 -7.77 3.79 -15.00
C ARG A 4 -6.57 2.85 -14.84
N LYS A 5 -5.38 3.42 -14.66
CA LYS A 5 -4.14 2.66 -14.49
C LYS A 5 -4.02 2.19 -13.04
N ILE A 6 -3.39 1.05 -12.83
CA ILE A 6 -3.15 0.46 -11.51
C ILE A 6 -1.69 0.04 -11.39
N ILE A 7 -1.08 0.32 -10.23
CA ILE A 7 0.23 -0.21 -9.82
C ILE A 7 0.03 -0.94 -8.50
N ALA A 8 0.28 -2.25 -8.50
CA ALA A 8 0.12 -3.10 -7.34
C ALA A 8 1.46 -3.65 -6.86
N GLY A 9 1.85 -3.30 -5.64
CA GLY A 9 3.05 -3.83 -4.98
C GLY A 9 2.73 -5.10 -4.21
N ASN A 10 3.08 -6.27 -4.75
CA ASN A 10 2.93 -7.55 -4.05
C ASN A 10 4.14 -7.85 -3.15
N TRP A 11 3.92 -7.78 -1.85
CA TRP A 11 4.95 -7.99 -0.84
C TRP A 11 5.22 -9.47 -0.55
N LYS A 12 4.36 -10.37 -1.08
CA LYS A 12 4.45 -11.81 -0.87
C LYS A 12 4.43 -12.11 0.64
N MET A 13 5.34 -12.96 1.11
CA MET A 13 5.51 -13.29 2.53
C MET A 13 6.71 -12.54 3.11
N ASN A 14 6.69 -11.20 3.02
CA ASN A 14 7.73 -10.34 3.58
C ASN A 14 7.12 -9.29 4.50
N LYS A 15 7.97 -8.82 5.41
CA LYS A 15 7.70 -7.85 6.48
C LYS A 15 6.96 -8.45 7.67
N THR A 16 7.22 -7.83 8.81
CA THR A 16 6.41 -7.93 10.02
C THR A 16 5.39 -6.78 10.04
N PRO A 17 4.34 -6.84 10.88
CA PRO A 17 3.33 -5.79 10.97
C PRO A 17 3.89 -4.38 11.23
N SER A 18 4.93 -4.26 12.04
CA SER A 18 5.57 -2.97 12.34
C SER A 18 6.37 -2.43 11.15
N GLU A 19 7.11 -3.29 10.44
CA GLU A 19 7.85 -2.91 9.24
C GLU A 19 6.90 -2.55 8.08
N ALA A 20 5.78 -3.28 7.96
CA ALA A 20 4.73 -3.05 6.99
C ALA A 20 4.12 -1.65 7.16
N LYS A 21 3.73 -1.32 8.39
CA LYS A 21 3.24 0.01 8.75
C LYS A 21 4.26 1.11 8.42
N ALA A 22 5.50 0.95 8.88
CA ALA A 22 6.56 1.93 8.64
C ALA A 22 6.84 2.15 7.14
N LEU A 23 6.83 1.08 6.35
CA LEU A 23 7.01 1.18 4.90
C LEU A 23 5.86 1.94 4.24
N VAL A 24 4.62 1.70 4.65
CA VAL A 24 3.45 2.39 4.08
C VAL A 24 3.40 3.85 4.49
N GLU A 25 3.75 4.19 5.74
CA GLU A 25 3.86 5.59 6.19
C GLU A 25 4.91 6.36 5.39
N LEU A 26 6.01 5.70 4.99
CA LEU A 26 7.01 6.26 4.08
C LEU A 26 6.47 6.41 2.65
N LEU A 27 5.79 5.39 2.11
CA LEU A 27 5.39 5.36 0.70
C LEU A 27 4.17 6.24 0.39
N ALA A 28 3.17 6.28 1.27
CA ALA A 28 1.89 6.96 1.04
C ALA A 28 2.03 8.42 0.54
N PRO A 29 2.86 9.29 1.15
CA PRO A 29 3.04 10.65 0.64
C PRO A 29 3.82 10.73 -0.68
N LEU A 30 4.71 9.75 -0.95
CA LEU A 30 5.56 9.73 -2.15
C LEU A 30 4.80 9.28 -3.41
N VAL A 31 3.71 8.53 -3.23
CA VAL A 31 2.95 7.94 -4.32
C VAL A 31 1.56 8.56 -4.50
N LYS A 32 1.29 9.69 -3.83
CA LYS A 32 0.05 10.45 -3.99
C LYS A 32 -0.07 10.94 -5.45
N ASN A 33 -1.03 10.35 -6.18
CA ASN A 33 -1.18 10.55 -7.62
C ASN A 33 -2.66 10.39 -8.03
N ASP A 34 -3.18 11.31 -8.84
CA ASP A 34 -4.59 11.30 -9.27
C ASP A 34 -4.83 10.46 -10.53
N ASP A 35 -3.79 10.16 -11.32
CA ASP A 35 -3.87 9.46 -12.60
C ASP A 35 -3.84 7.92 -12.47
N VAL A 36 -3.38 7.40 -11.33
CA VAL A 36 -3.07 5.97 -11.11
C VAL A 36 -3.53 5.53 -9.73
N ASP A 37 -4.14 4.34 -9.65
CA ASP A 37 -4.39 3.67 -8.37
C ASP A 37 -3.15 2.93 -7.88
N VAL A 38 -2.78 3.16 -6.63
CA VAL A 38 -1.67 2.47 -5.97
C VAL A 38 -2.23 1.48 -4.96
N VAL A 39 -1.81 0.22 -5.05
CA VAL A 39 -2.30 -0.87 -4.20
C VAL A 39 -1.14 -1.55 -3.48
N TYR A 40 -1.28 -1.72 -2.17
CA TYR A 40 -0.36 -2.50 -1.33
C TYR A 40 -0.93 -3.89 -1.08
N CYS A 41 -0.35 -4.93 -1.67
CA CYS A 41 -0.75 -6.32 -1.43
C CYS A 41 0.18 -6.94 -0.38
N VAL A 42 -0.26 -6.89 0.87
CA VAL A 42 0.53 -7.27 2.06
C VAL A 42 0.15 -8.66 2.58
N PRO A 43 1.01 -9.34 3.38
CA PRO A 43 0.61 -10.54 4.12
C PRO A 43 -0.67 -10.34 4.91
N ALA A 44 -1.46 -11.40 5.10
CA ALA A 44 -2.78 -11.30 5.73
C ALA A 44 -2.77 -10.61 7.12
N ILE A 45 -1.72 -10.86 7.92
CA ILE A 45 -1.55 -10.26 9.25
C ILE A 45 -1.24 -8.76 9.21
N ASP A 46 -0.77 -8.24 8.09
CA ASP A 46 -0.38 -6.84 7.92
C ASP A 46 -1.52 -5.99 7.35
N ILE A 47 -2.61 -6.61 6.88
CA ILE A 47 -3.74 -5.91 6.24
C ILE A 47 -4.31 -4.82 7.15
N VAL A 48 -4.59 -5.15 8.42
CA VAL A 48 -5.20 -4.20 9.37
C VAL A 48 -4.28 -2.99 9.64
N PRO A 49 -3.02 -3.17 10.11
CA PRO A 49 -2.16 -2.02 10.41
C PRO A 49 -1.83 -1.19 9.17
N VAL A 50 -1.70 -1.81 7.99
CA VAL A 50 -1.46 -1.08 6.74
C VAL A 50 -2.70 -0.32 6.30
N ALA A 51 -3.89 -0.93 6.35
CA ALA A 51 -5.15 -0.27 6.01
C ALA A 51 -5.43 0.92 6.94
N GLU A 52 -5.11 0.81 8.22
CA GLU A 52 -5.22 1.92 9.17
C GLU A 52 -4.22 3.04 8.87
N ALA A 53 -2.98 2.70 8.51
CA ALA A 53 -1.94 3.69 8.19
C ALA A 53 -2.24 4.50 6.92
N VAL A 54 -3.01 3.94 5.97
CA VAL A 54 -3.42 4.64 4.73
C VAL A 54 -4.78 5.33 4.83
N LYS A 55 -5.50 5.23 5.96
CA LYS A 55 -6.76 5.95 6.14
C LYS A 55 -6.49 7.45 6.27
N GLY A 56 -6.81 8.20 5.22
CA GLY A 56 -6.75 9.66 5.14
C GLY A 56 -7.61 10.15 3.99
#